data_AF-A0A8T6NC38-F1
#
_entry.id   AF-A0A8T6NC38-F1
#
_cell.length_a   1.000
_cell.length_b   1.000
_cell.length_c   1.000
_cell.angle_alpha   90.00
_cell.angle_beta   90.00
_cell.angle_gamma   90.00
#
_symmetry.space_group_name_H-M   'P 1'
#
loop_
_entity.id
_entity.type
_entity.pdbx_description
1 polymer ?
#
loop_
_entity_poly.entity_id
_entity_poly.type
_entity_poly.pdbx_seq_one_letter_code
_entity_poly.pdbx_strand_id
1 'polypeptide(L)' 'MTKIRLQCRECKKDYDSTFRYICEECFGPLDVKYEFSNISKNTFSGRE' A
#
# COMPACT_ATOMS: atom_id res chain seq x y z
N MET A 1 9.28 -8.03 -7.84
CA MET A 1 7.89 -8.31 -7.43
C MET A 1 7.43 -7.16 -6.55
N THR A 2 6.48 -6.35 -7.01
CA THR A 2 5.94 -5.23 -6.25
C THR A 2 5.19 -5.77 -5.05
N LYS A 3 5.64 -5.46 -3.83
CA LYS A 3 4.97 -5.92 -2.61
C LYS A 3 3.79 -4.99 -2.31
N ILE A 4 2.61 -5.56 -2.21
CA ILE A 4 1.38 -4.85 -1.82
C ILE A 4 1.12 -5.21 -0.36
N ARG A 5 0.76 -4.24 0.46
CA ARG A 5 0.35 -4.45 1.86
C ARG A 5 -0.87 -3.60 2.18
N LEU A 6 -1.65 -4.00 3.17
CA LEU A 6 -2.76 -3.20 3.64
C LEU A 6 -2.33 -2.41 4.87
N GLN A 7 -2.79 -1.18 5.02
CA GLN A 7 -2.49 -0.35 6.18
C GLN A 7 -3.77 0.29 6.72
N CYS A 8 -4.02 0.18 8.02
CA CYS A 8 -5.15 0.86 8.64
C CYS A 8 -4.96 2.37 8.62
N ARG A 9 -6.01 3.11 8.23
CA ARG A 9 -5.97 4.58 8.17
C ARG A 9 -5.90 5.23 9.56
N GLU A 10 -6.52 4.60 10.56
CA GLU A 10 -6.64 5.15 11.92
C GLU A 10 -5.39 4.85 12.75
N CYS A 11 -5.03 3.57 12.83
CA CYS A 11 -3.99 3.08 13.74
C CYS A 11 -2.69 2.66 13.04
N LYS A 12 -2.59 2.84 11.71
CA LYS A 12 -1.38 2.59 10.90
C LYS A 12 -0.85 1.16 10.93
N LYS A 13 -1.64 0.20 11.41
CA LYS A 13 -1.24 -1.22 11.43
C LYS A 13 -1.15 -1.79 10.03
N ASP A 14 -0.06 -2.49 9.77
CA ASP A 14 0.21 -3.14 8.50
C ASP A 14 -0.31 -4.59 8.51
N TYR A 15 -0.93 -4.97 7.41
CA TYR A 15 -1.48 -6.29 7.17
C TYR A 15 -1.00 -6.80 5.81
N ASP A 16 -1.01 -8.12 5.66
CA ASP A 16 -0.66 -8.74 4.38
C ASP A 16 -1.71 -8.43 3.30
N SER A 17 -1.35 -8.58 2.01
CA SER A 17 -2.26 -8.34 0.88
C SER A 17 -3.30 -9.45 0.74
N THR A 18 -4.25 -9.46 1.67
CA THR A 18 -5.39 -10.38 1.68
C THR A 18 -6.70 -9.61 1.45
N PHE A 19 -7.82 -10.30 1.23
CA PHE A 19 -9.13 -9.67 1.11
C PHE A 19 -9.64 -9.20 2.47
N ARG A 20 -9.08 -8.09 2.97
CA ARG A 20 -9.45 -7.47 4.24
C ARG A 20 -9.73 -5.98 4.02
N TYR A 21 -10.89 -5.54 4.50
CA TYR A 21 -11.31 -4.14 4.39
C TYR A 21 -11.37 -3.42 5.74
N ILE A 22 -11.32 -4.18 6.84
CA ILE A 22 -11.55 -3.71 8.21
C ILE A 22 -10.38 -4.12 9.10
N CYS A 23 -9.89 -3.18 9.91
CA CYS A 23 -8.87 -3.42 10.94
C CYS A 23 -9.44 -4.18 12.14
N GLU A 24 -8.74 -5.19 12.66
CA GLU A 24 -9.23 -6.03 13.77
C GLU A 24 -9.16 -5.35 15.15
N GLU A 25 -8.34 -4.31 15.30
CA GLU A 25 -8.23 -3.56 16.57
C GLU A 25 -9.11 -2.33 16.60
N CYS A 26 -9.17 -1.62 15.48
CA CYS A 26 -9.70 -0.27 15.40
C CYS A 26 -11.07 -0.26 14.71
N PHE A 27 -11.47 -1.38 14.08
CA PHE A 27 -12.64 -1.52 13.20
C PHE A 27 -12.72 -0.45 12.09
N GLY A 28 -11.59 0.21 11.83
CA GLY A 28 -11.44 1.25 10.83
C GLY A 28 -11.12 0.69 9.45
N PRO A 29 -11.21 1.52 8.40
CA PRO A 29 -10.94 1.12 7.04
C PRO A 29 -9.44 0.84 6.81
N LEU A 30 -9.16 -0.21 6.04
CA LEU A 30 -7.82 -0.53 5.53
C LEU A 30 -7.60 0.10 4.14
N ASP A 31 -6.39 0.60 3.91
CA ASP A 31 -5.95 1.21 2.66
C ASP A 31 -4.84 0.37 2.00
N VAL A 32 -4.75 0.40 0.68
CA VAL A 32 -3.75 -0.39 -0.07
C VAL A 32 -2.45 0.39 -0.21
N LYS A 33 -1.38 -0.11 0.41
CA LYS A 33 -0.02 0.42 0.28
C LYS A 33 0.77 -0.37 -0.76
N TYR A 34 1.27 0.35 -1.75
CA TYR A 34 2.16 -0.17 -2.78
C TYR A 34 3.61 0.17 -2.43
N GLU A 35 4.47 -0.84 -2.34
CA GLU A 35 5.92 -0.62 -2.25
C GLU A 35 6.45 -0.35 -3.66
N PHE A 36 6.46 0.93 -4.05
CA PHE A 36 7.08 1.36 -5.30
C PHE A 36 8.60 1.30 -5.16
N SER A 37 9.26 0.58 -6.07
CA SER A 37 10.73 0.62 -6.17
C SER A 37 11.18 1.91 -6.84
N ASN A 38 11.98 2.71 -6.12
CA ASN A 38 12.70 3.93 -6.55
C ASN A 38 12.25 4.55 -7.89
N ILE A 39 11.02 5.07 -7.92
CA ILE A 39 10.48 5.78 -9.09
C ILE A 39 11.06 7.19 -9.05
N SER A 40 11.86 7.54 -10.07
CA SER A 40 12.45 8.86 -10.23
C SER A 40 11.87 9.55 -11.46
N LYS A 41 12.00 10.87 -11.56
CA LYS A 41 11.58 11.63 -12.77
C LYS A 41 12.21 11.05 -14.04
N ASN A 42 13.44 10.53 -13.94
CA ASN A 42 14.15 9.92 -15.06
C ASN A 42 13.58 8.57 -15.52
N THR A 43 12.72 7.92 -14.72
CA THR A 43 12.04 6.67 -15.09
C THR A 43 11.11 6.86 -16.30
N PHE A 44 10.67 8.10 -16.56
CA PHE A 44 9.70 8.41 -17.61
C PHE A 44 10.32 9.08 -18.85
N SER A 45 11.63 9.35 -18.86
CA SER A 45 12.31 10.15 -19.91
C SER A 45 12.33 9.56 -21.32
N GLY A 46 11.84 8.32 -21.51
CA GLY A 46 11.83 7.63 -22.81
C GLY A 46 10.45 7.12 -23.23
N ARG A 47 9.37 7.67 -22.66
CA ARG A 47 8.00 7.39 -23.08
C ARG A 47 7.53 8.51 -24.02
N GLU A 48 8.05 8.48 -25.24
CA GLU A 48 7.58 9.30 -26.38
C GLU A 48 7.22 8.37 -27.54
#